data_AF-V5YNK0-F1
#
_entry.id   AF-V5YNK0-F1
#
_cell.length_a   1.000
_cell.length_b   1.000
_cell.length_c   1.000
_cell.angle_alpha   90.00
_cell.angle_beta   90.00
_cell.angle_gamma   90.00
#
_symmetry.space_group_name_H-M   'P 1'
#
loop_
_entity.id
_entity.type
_entity.pdbx_description
1 polymer ?
#
loop_
_entity_poly.entity_id
_entity_poly.type
_entity_poly.pdbx_seq_one_letter_code
_entity_poly.pdbx_strand_id
1 'polypeptide(L)'
;MFNDKPGIGWMLYLPKVISVQQVPEARALIPVPDAGRNQTGTIIVSVTDAVFSIDNPEHIEIANRIEIRLVDQDLLPAYADI
;
A
#
# COMPACT_ATOMS: atom_id res chain seq x y z
N MET A 1 -2.42 2.36 -11.60
CA MET A 1 -1.76 3.36 -12.48
C MET A 1 -0.58 2.78 -13.27
N PHE A 2 0.27 1.97 -12.64
CA PHE A 2 1.44 1.35 -13.26
C PHE A 2 1.09 -0.08 -13.70
N ASN A 3 1.25 -0.40 -14.99
CA ASN A 3 0.86 -1.72 -15.52
C ASN A 3 1.86 -2.84 -15.16
N ASP A 4 3.08 -2.47 -14.77
CA ASP A 4 4.19 -3.36 -14.43
C ASP A 4 4.35 -3.58 -12.91
N LYS A 5 3.51 -2.94 -12.08
CA LYS A 5 3.61 -2.98 -10.62
C LYS A 5 2.28 -3.35 -9.97
N PRO A 6 2.30 -3.94 -8.75
CA PRO A 6 1.08 -4.22 -8.00
C PRO A 6 0.26 -2.95 -7.73
N GLY A 7 -1.00 -2.97 -8.14
CA GLY A 7 -1.97 -1.95 -7.71
C GLY A 7 -2.37 -2.17 -6.25
N ILE A 8 -2.61 -1.09 -5.51
CA ILE A 8 -3.03 -1.21 -4.11
C ILE A 8 -4.50 -1.58 -4.00
N GLY A 9 -5.34 -0.94 -4.81
CA GLY A 9 -6.79 -1.02 -4.68
C GLY A 9 -7.21 -0.68 -3.25
N TRP A 10 -7.81 -1.64 -2.56
CA TRP A 10 -8.17 -1.49 -1.14
C TRP A 10 -6.97 -1.68 -0.20
N MET A 11 -6.24 -2.79 -0.37
CA MET A 11 -5.18 -3.21 0.54
C MET A 11 -4.02 -3.86 -0.22
N LEU A 12 -2.80 -3.51 0.14
CA LEU A 12 -1.58 -4.11 -0.39
C LEU A 12 -0.67 -4.56 0.75
N TYR A 13 -0.23 -5.81 0.71
CA TYR A 13 0.85 -6.28 1.58
C TYR A 13 2.20 -6.09 0.89
N LEU A 14 3.16 -5.52 1.60
CA LEU A 14 4.57 -5.52 1.20
C LEU A 14 5.43 -6.15 2.30
N PRO A 15 6.40 -7.03 1.96
CA PRO A 15 7.34 -7.64 2.90
C PRO A 15 8.47 -6.64 3.29
N LYS A 16 8.07 -5.42 3.65
CA LYS A 16 8.94 -4.32 4.05
C LYS A 16 8.28 -3.58 5.21
N VAL A 17 9.09 -2.98 6.08
CA VAL A 17 8.60 -2.09 7.14
C VAL A 17 8.32 -0.73 6.53
N ILE A 18 7.05 -0.32 6.51
CA ILE A 18 6.61 0.97 5.97
C ILE A 18 6.04 1.82 7.09
N SER A 19 6.52 3.05 7.19
CA SER A 19 6.10 4.02 8.20
C SER A 19 5.15 5.08 7.65
N VAL A 20 4.41 5.73 8.54
CA VAL A 20 3.49 6.84 8.19
C VAL A 20 4.23 8.02 7.55
N GLN A 21 5.51 8.22 7.88
CA GLN A 21 6.32 9.28 7.28
C GLN A 21 6.62 9.01 5.81
N GLN A 22 6.78 7.74 5.43
CA GLN A 22 7.00 7.34 4.05
C GLN A 22 5.70 7.38 3.25
N VAL A 23 4.57 7.03 3.86
CA VAL A 23 3.28 6.95 3.18
C VAL A 23 2.18 7.64 3.99
N PRO A 24 2.21 8.98 4.07
CA PRO A 24 1.20 9.73 4.84
C PRO A 24 -0.19 9.67 4.21
N GLU A 25 -0.30 9.30 2.93
CA GLU A 25 -1.56 9.13 2.22
C GLU A 25 -2.29 7.83 2.60
N ALA A 26 -1.59 6.86 3.20
CA ALA A 26 -2.22 5.62 3.63
C ALA A 26 -3.15 5.88 4.81
N ARG A 27 -4.38 5.35 4.73
CA ARG A 27 -5.38 5.52 5.78
C ARG A 27 -5.08 4.66 7.01
N ALA A 28 -4.45 3.50 6.78
CA ALA A 28 -3.83 2.70 7.83
C ALA A 28 -2.58 1.98 7.30
N LEU A 29 -1.62 1.78 8.21
CA LEU A 29 -0.47 0.91 8.03
C LEU A 29 -0.50 -0.14 9.13
N ILE A 30 -0.79 -1.38 8.77
CA ILE A 30 -0.94 -2.47 9.73
C ILE A 30 0.35 -3.30 9.72
N PRO A 31 1.13 -3.32 10.81
CA PRO A 31 2.34 -4.12 10.89
C PRO A 31 1.99 -5.61 10.93
N VAL A 32 2.69 -6.42 10.14
CA VAL A 32 2.55 -7.88 10.14
C VAL A 32 3.73 -8.47 10.93
N PRO A 33 3.52 -9.04 12.12
CA PRO A 33 4.58 -9.64 12.92
C PRO A 33 4.91 -11.07 12.46
N ASP A 34 6.17 -11.48 12.61
CA ASP A 34 6.58 -12.89 12.59
C ASP A 34 6.31 -13.56 13.94
N ALA A 35 6.39 -14.89 13.96
CA ALA A 35 6.33 -15.74 15.15
C ALA A 35 7.34 -15.37 16.27
N GLY A 36 8.29 -14.46 15.99
CA GLY A 36 9.32 -13.96 16.91
C GLY A 36 9.25 -12.47 17.30
N ARG A 37 8.15 -11.75 17.02
CA ARG A 37 7.90 -10.30 17.29
C ARG A 37 8.54 -9.29 16.33
N ASN A 38 9.40 -9.71 15.40
CA ASN A 38 9.90 -8.81 14.37
C ASN A 38 8.84 -8.61 13.28
N GLN A 39 8.68 -7.39 12.80
CA GLN A 39 7.76 -7.09 11.70
C GLN A 39 8.32 -7.61 10.38
N THR A 40 7.57 -8.47 9.69
CA THR A 40 7.94 -9.06 8.38
C THR A 40 7.43 -8.21 7.22
N GLY A 41 6.39 -7.42 7.45
CA GLY A 41 5.82 -6.57 6.42
C GLY A 41 4.80 -5.59 6.95
N THR A 42 4.14 -4.93 6.01
CA THR A 42 3.11 -3.94 6.30
C THR A 42 1.96 -4.12 5.32
N ILE A 43 0.73 -4.16 5.85
CA ILE A 43 -0.48 -4.02 5.04
C ILE A 43 -0.80 -2.53 4.97
N ILE A 44 -0.83 -2.01 3.75
CA ILE A 44 -1.15 -0.63 3.43
C ILE A 44 -2.63 -0.58 3.04
N VAL A 45 -3.42 0.26 3.70
CA VAL A 45 -4.86 0.37 3.48
C VAL A 45 -5.20 1.75 2.93
N SER A 46 -5.90 1.80 1.79
CA SER A 46 -6.34 3.05 1.15
C SER A 46 -7.61 3.62 1.78
N VAL A 47 -8.57 2.77 2.16
CA VAL A 47 -9.87 3.16 2.72
C VAL A 47 -10.18 2.33 3.96
N THR A 48 -10.55 2.98 5.07
CA THR A 48 -10.86 2.30 6.35
C THR A 48 -12.26 2.55 6.87
N ASP A 49 -12.93 3.58 6.35
CA ASP A 49 -14.24 4.08 6.77
C ASP A 49 -15.39 3.58 5.89
N ALA A 50 -15.08 2.92 4.77
CA ALA A 50 -16.04 2.31 3.86
C ALA A 50 -15.47 1.08 3.14
N VAL A 51 -16.33 0.36 2.42
CA VAL A 51 -15.89 -0.67 1.47
C VAL A 51 -15.28 0.03 0.26
N PHE A 52 -14.08 -0.40 -0.15
CA PHE A 52 -13.45 0.13 -1.35
C PHE A 52 -14.32 -0.14 -2.58
N SER A 53 -14.40 0.84 -3.47
CA SER A 53 -15.22 0.78 -4.67
C SER A 53 -14.48 1.43 -5.82
N ILE A 54 -14.41 0.74 -6.95
CA ILE A 54 -13.81 1.25 -8.18
C ILE A 54 -14.67 2.34 -8.84
N ASP A 55 -15.96 2.38 -8.50
CA ASP A 55 -16.90 3.38 -8.99
C ASP A 55 -16.86 4.66 -8.14
N ASN A 56 -16.18 4.64 -6.99
CA ASN A 56 -15.95 5.84 -6.19
C ASN A 56 -14.61 6.49 -6.58
N PRO A 57 -14.62 7.65 -7.26
CA PRO A 57 -13.39 8.31 -7.70
C PRO A 57 -12.47 8.72 -6.55
N GLU A 58 -13.00 9.01 -5.36
CA GLU A 58 -12.19 9.35 -4.19
C GLU A 58 -11.36 8.15 -3.71
N HIS A 59 -11.96 6.95 -3.70
CA HIS A 59 -11.25 5.72 -3.34
C HIS A 59 -10.12 5.43 -4.33
N ILE A 60 -10.39 5.62 -5.63
CA ILE A 60 -9.39 5.47 -6.69
C ILE A 60 -8.27 6.50 -6.55
N GLU A 61 -8.61 7.76 -6.26
CA GLU A 61 -7.63 8.83 -6.10
C GLU A 61 -6.67 8.55 -4.94
N ILE A 62 -7.19 8.15 -3.78
CA ILE A 62 -6.38 7.81 -2.61
C ILE A 62 -5.45 6.63 -2.93
N ALA A 63 -5.97 5.55 -3.53
CA ALA A 63 -5.15 4.40 -3.92
C ALA A 63 -4.03 4.80 -4.89
N ASN A 64 -4.34 5.61 -5.91
CA ASN A 64 -3.34 6.09 -6.87
C ASN A 64 -2.27 6.97 -6.22
N ARG A 65 -2.64 7.85 -5.29
CA ARG A 65 -1.66 8.69 -4.57
C ARG A 65 -0.70 7.85 -3.75
N ILE A 66 -1.19 6.78 -3.12
CA ILE A 66 -0.34 5.83 -2.39
C ILE A 66 0.58 5.08 -3.37
N GLU A 67 0.07 4.62 -4.52
CA GLU A 67 0.89 3.97 -5.57
C GLU A 67 2.03 4.88 -6.03
N ILE A 68 1.75 6.14 -6.35
CA ILE A 68 2.76 7.14 -6.74
C ILE A 68 3.81 7.30 -5.64
N ARG A 69 3.37 7.47 -4.38
CA ARG A 69 4.26 7.64 -3.23
C ARG A 69 5.21 6.47 -3.02
N LEU A 70 4.71 5.24 -3.19
CA LEU A 70 5.53 4.04 -3.05
C LEU A 70 6.53 3.89 -4.19
N VAL A 71 6.13 4.24 -5.43
CA VAL A 71 7.03 4.20 -6.59
C VAL A 71 8.13 5.26 -6.48
N ASP A 72 7.80 6.49 -6.06
CA ASP A 72 8.75 7.60 -5.86
C ASP A 72 9.87 7.28 -4.85
N GLN A 73 9.63 6.31 -3.96
CA GLN A 73 10.58 5.85 -2.94
C GLN A 73 11.17 4.46 -3.24
N ASP A 74 10.95 3.91 -4.44
CA ASP A 74 11.38 2.54 -4.81
C ASP A 74 10.88 1.45 -3.85
N LEU A 75 9.73 1.69 -3.20
CA LEU A 75 9.13 0.76 -2.24
C LEU A 75 8.27 -0.30 -2.93
N LEU A 76 7.69 0.02 -4.09
CA LEU A 76 6.82 -0.87 -4.87
C LEU A 76 7.61 -1.64 -5.95
N PRO A 77 7.82 -2.97 -5.80
CA PRO A 77 8.56 -3.75 -6.79
C PRO A 77 7.77 -3.90 -8.09
N ALA A 78 8.48 -4.12 -9.21
CA ALA A 78 7.82 -4.58 -10.44
C ALA A 78 7.45 -6.05 -10.32
N TYR A 79 6.45 -6.50 -11.08
CA TYR A 79 6.06 -7.92 -11.12
C TYR A 79 7.21 -8.85 -11.53
N ALA A 80 8.19 -8.35 -12.29
CA ALA A 80 9.36 -9.11 -12.71
C ALA A 80 10.39 -9.35 -11.58
N ASP A 81 10.31 -8.59 -10.49
CA ASP A 81 11.25 -8.63 -9.37
C ASP A 81 10.72 -9.43 -8.16
N ILE A 82 9.56 -10.07 -8.30
CA ILE A 82 8.85 -10.82 -7.25
C ILE A 82 9.09 -12.33 -7.41
#